data_AF-A0A6S6M975-F1
#
_entry.id   AF-A0A6S6M975-F1
#
_cell.length_a   1.000
_cell.length_b   1.000
_cell.length_c   1.000
_cell.angle_alpha   90.00
_cell.angle_beta   90.00
_cell.angle_gamma   90.00
#
_symmetry.space_group_name_H-M   'P 1'
#
loop_
_entity.id
_entity.type
_entity.pdbx_description
1 polymer ?
#
loop_
_entity_poly.entity_id
_entity_poly.type
_entity_poly.pdbx_seq_one_letter_code
_entity_poly.pdbx_strand_id
1 'polypeptide(L)'
;MKTEIALALIMISVTSLQAAQEVPPSGSKLGSVTGGVFKEAHLVIDNKCVSCHTSQRIEQALSAGKNMQEIQHRMEQKGVKLTADEQTVLGIFWKDSPLRKKK
;
A
#
# COMPACT_ATOMS: atom_id res chain seq x y z
N MET A 1 -26.27 46.49 -41.62
CA MET A 1 -24.86 46.54 -41.19
C MET A 1 -24.84 45.98 -39.77
N LYS A 2 -24.66 44.67 -39.57
CA LYS A 2 -23.39 43.96 -39.33
C LYS A 2 -22.43 44.70 -38.39
N THR A 3 -22.46 44.34 -37.11
CA THR A 3 -21.26 44.13 -36.27
C THR A 3 -21.63 43.14 -35.15
N GLU A 4 -21.00 41.97 -35.24
CA GLU A 4 -20.90 40.88 -34.27
C GLU A 4 -19.80 41.19 -33.22
N ILE A 5 -19.60 40.26 -32.26
CA ILE A 5 -18.39 40.03 -31.41
C ILE A 5 -18.39 40.82 -30.08
N ALA A 6 -18.11 40.28 -28.87
CA ALA A 6 -17.69 38.99 -28.30
C ALA A 6 -18.11 38.99 -26.81
N LEU A 7 -18.64 37.90 -26.23
CA LEU A 7 -17.92 36.77 -25.61
C LEU A 7 -16.88 37.16 -24.55
N ALA A 8 -17.24 37.03 -23.27
CA ALA A 8 -16.35 36.53 -22.20
C ALA A 8 -17.15 36.26 -20.90
N LEU A 9 -17.92 35.16 -20.88
CA LEU A 9 -18.35 34.53 -19.64
C LEU A 9 -17.12 33.84 -19.03
N ILE A 10 -16.47 34.52 -18.09
CA ILE A 10 -15.36 33.95 -17.31
C ILE A 10 -15.98 33.01 -16.26
N MET A 11 -16.28 31.78 -16.69
CA MET A 11 -16.54 30.66 -15.81
C MET A 11 -15.18 30.20 -15.27
N ILE A 12 -14.79 30.70 -14.10
CA ILE A 12 -13.67 30.12 -13.34
C ILE A 12 -14.18 28.79 -12.78
N SER A 13 -14.09 27.74 -13.59
CA SER A 13 -14.23 26.37 -13.12
C SER A 13 -13.09 26.11 -12.14
N VAL A 14 -13.42 26.10 -10.85
CA VAL A 14 -12.51 25.65 -9.79
C VAL A 14 -12.35 24.15 -9.98
N THR A 15 -11.44 23.76 -10.85
CA THR A 15 -11.06 22.35 -10.99
C THR A 15 -10.29 22.03 -9.72
N SER A 16 -10.97 21.43 -8.74
CA SER A 16 -10.31 20.81 -7.61
C SER A 16 -9.30 19.82 -8.18
N LEU A 17 -8.02 20.19 -8.10
CA LEU A 17 -6.92 19.30 -8.38
C LEU A 17 -6.96 18.24 -7.29
N GLN A 18 -7.72 17.19 -7.53
CA GLN A 18 -7.71 15.99 -6.71
C GLN A 18 -6.33 15.36 -6.96
N ALA A 19 -5.34 15.80 -6.19
CA ALA A 19 -4.08 15.09 -6.05
C ALA A 19 -4.46 13.65 -5.73
N ALA A 20 -3.99 12.75 -6.59
CA ALA A 20 -4.40 11.37 -6.65
C ALA A 20 -4.52 10.78 -5.24
N GLN A 21 -5.72 10.27 -4.91
CA GLN A 21 -5.81 9.21 -3.93
C GLN A 21 -5.23 7.97 -4.61
N GLU A 22 -3.90 7.92 -4.66
CA GLU A 22 -3.15 6.77 -5.13
C GLU A 22 -3.47 5.64 -4.14
N VAL A 23 -4.36 4.72 -4.54
CA VAL A 23 -4.43 3.43 -3.88
C VAL A 23 -3.01 2.87 -3.97
N PRO A 24 -2.32 2.64 -2.84
CA PRO A 24 -0.92 2.26 -2.88
C PRO A 24 -0.80 0.94 -3.66
N PRO A 25 0.27 0.74 -4.45
CA PRO A 25 0.43 -0.45 -5.30
C PRO A 25 0.42 -1.76 -4.49
N SER A 26 0.69 -1.68 -3.18
CA SER A 26 0.54 -2.71 -2.15
C SER A 26 -0.88 -3.19 -1.90
N GLY A 27 -1.88 -2.60 -2.54
CA GLY A 27 -3.29 -2.93 -2.36
C GLY A 27 -3.90 -2.21 -1.14
N SER A 28 -5.17 -2.46 -0.87
CA SER A 28 -5.94 -1.72 0.16
C SER A 28 -6.08 -2.47 1.49
N LYS A 29 -5.57 -3.71 1.60
CA LYS A 29 -5.88 -4.60 2.74
C LYS A 29 -4.67 -5.37 3.26
N LEU A 30 -3.97 -4.79 4.23
CA LEU A 30 -3.02 -5.51 5.11
C LEU A 30 -3.72 -6.11 6.33
N GLY A 31 -4.83 -6.83 6.11
CA GLY A 31 -5.66 -7.39 7.17
C GLY A 31 -6.54 -6.34 7.87
N SER A 32 -6.67 -6.44 9.19
CA SER A 32 -7.64 -5.67 10.01
C SER A 32 -7.04 -4.53 10.83
N VAL A 33 -5.86 -4.03 10.45
CA VAL A 33 -5.12 -2.98 11.20
C VAL A 33 -5.24 -1.64 10.49
N THR A 34 -5.36 -0.55 11.26
CA THR A 34 -5.46 0.85 10.79
C THR A 34 -4.46 1.74 11.55
N GLY A 35 -4.04 2.89 11.00
CA GLY A 35 -3.22 3.90 11.71
C GLY A 35 -1.82 4.13 11.10
N GLY A 36 -0.89 4.73 11.86
CA GLY A 36 0.48 5.05 11.41
C GLY A 36 1.22 3.82 10.89
N VAL A 37 1.36 2.80 11.73
CA VAL A 37 2.08 1.54 11.43
C VAL A 37 1.59 0.89 10.12
N PHE A 38 0.29 1.03 9.81
CA PHE A 38 -0.29 0.53 8.56
C PHE A 38 0.32 1.22 7.33
N LYS A 39 0.53 2.54 7.39
CA LYS A 39 1.21 3.30 6.34
C LYS A 39 2.66 2.87 6.18
N GLU A 40 3.39 2.68 7.27
CA GLU A 40 4.79 2.21 7.20
C GLU A 40 4.88 0.81 6.56
N ALA A 41 3.96 -0.10 6.88
CA ALA A 41 3.94 -1.42 6.24
C ALA A 41 3.65 -1.36 4.75
N HIS A 42 2.73 -0.50 4.32
CA HIS A 42 2.49 -0.25 2.90
C HIS A 42 3.74 0.27 2.20
N LEU A 43 4.46 1.21 2.81
CA LEU A 43 5.72 1.72 2.28
C LEU A 43 6.77 0.61 2.13
N VAL A 44 6.91 -0.28 3.12
CA VAL A 44 7.85 -1.41 2.99
C VAL A 44 7.43 -2.34 1.85
N ILE A 45 6.14 -2.69 1.76
CA ILE A 45 5.64 -3.59 0.70
C ILE A 45 5.87 -2.98 -0.69
N ASP A 46 5.52 -1.71 -0.87
CA ASP A 46 5.67 -0.98 -2.13
C ASP A 46 7.12 -0.89 -2.59
N ASN A 47 8.04 -0.69 -1.65
CA ASN A 47 9.45 -0.48 -1.99
C ASN A 47 10.26 -1.78 -2.06
N LYS A 48 9.85 -2.84 -1.35
CA LYS A 48 10.67 -4.05 -1.15
C LYS A 48 10.05 -5.32 -1.69
N CYS A 49 8.73 -5.45 -1.60
CA CYS A 49 8.07 -6.74 -1.81
C CYS A 49 7.40 -6.85 -3.18
N VAL A 50 7.15 -5.73 -3.87
CA VAL A 50 6.44 -5.73 -5.16
C VAL A 50 7.32 -5.57 -6.40
N SER A 51 8.65 -5.49 -6.22
CA SER A 51 9.60 -5.35 -7.33
C SER A 51 9.67 -6.60 -8.22
N CYS A 52 9.44 -7.78 -7.65
CA CYS A 52 9.50 -9.06 -8.37
C CYS A 52 8.12 -9.63 -8.75
N HIS A 53 7.06 -9.21 -8.06
CA HIS A 53 5.69 -9.71 -8.26
C HIS A 53 4.68 -8.77 -7.62
N THR A 54 3.42 -8.80 -8.06
CA THR A 54 2.38 -7.91 -7.53
C THR A 54 2.03 -8.19 -6.06
N SER A 55 1.50 -7.16 -5.40
CA SER A 55 0.97 -7.20 -4.04
C SER A 55 -0.16 -8.22 -3.84
N GLN A 56 -0.86 -8.57 -4.92
CA GLN A 56 -1.89 -9.61 -4.93
C GLN A 56 -1.40 -10.94 -4.32
N ARG A 57 -0.12 -11.31 -4.48
CA ARG A 57 0.41 -12.55 -3.87
C ARG A 57 0.44 -12.49 -2.33
N ILE A 58 0.68 -11.30 -1.78
CA ILE A 58 0.69 -11.03 -0.34
C ILE A 58 -0.76 -11.10 0.17
N GLU A 59 -1.69 -10.44 -0.52
CA GLU A 59 -3.12 -10.49 -0.19
C GLU A 59 -3.67 -11.92 -0.18
N GLN A 60 -3.35 -12.71 -1.21
CA GLN A 60 -3.75 -14.12 -1.31
C GLN A 60 -3.16 -14.98 -0.18
N ALA A 61 -1.92 -14.73 0.22
CA ALA A 61 -1.28 -15.45 1.31
C ALA A 61 -1.95 -15.11 2.66
N LEU A 62 -2.26 -13.83 2.89
CA LEU A 62 -2.98 -13.36 4.08
C LEU A 62 -4.40 -13.91 4.14
N SER A 63 -5.14 -13.90 3.03
CA SER A 63 -6.52 -14.41 2.97
C SER A 63 -6.56 -15.93 3.16
N ALA A 64 -5.55 -16.65 2.68
CA ALA A 64 -5.40 -18.09 2.86
C ALA A 64 -4.85 -18.48 4.25
N GLY A 65 -4.58 -17.52 5.13
CA GLY A 65 -4.08 -17.78 6.48
C GLY A 65 -2.69 -18.43 6.50
N LYS A 66 -1.84 -18.14 5.50
CA LYS A 66 -0.48 -18.67 5.44
C LYS A 66 0.42 -18.03 6.51
N ASN A 67 1.46 -18.76 6.90
CA ASN A 67 2.52 -18.22 7.76
C ASN A 67 3.34 -17.19 6.97
N MET A 68 3.15 -15.91 7.29
CA MET A 68 3.79 -14.84 6.54
C MET A 68 5.25 -14.62 6.95
N GLN A 69 5.66 -14.99 8.17
CA GLN A 69 7.07 -14.98 8.56
C GLN A 69 7.89 -15.94 7.70
N GLU A 70 7.39 -17.16 7.49
CA GLU A 70 8.06 -18.16 6.65
C GLU A 70 8.13 -17.68 5.20
N ILE A 71 7.04 -17.08 4.70
CA ILE A 71 7.02 -16.48 3.36
C ILE A 71 8.04 -15.35 3.24
N GLN A 72 8.11 -14.43 4.21
CA GLN A 72 9.09 -13.36 4.22
C GLN A 72 10.50 -13.93 4.19
N HIS A 73 10.84 -14.86 5.09
CA HIS A 73 12.17 -15.44 5.15
C HIS A 73 12.59 -16.05 3.82
N ARG A 74 11.67 -16.77 3.16
CA ARG A 74 11.90 -17.31 1.81
C ARG A 74 12.07 -16.22 0.75
N MET A 75 11.43 -15.05 0.88
CA MET A 75 11.64 -13.93 -0.05
C MET A 75 12.98 -13.25 0.19
N GLU A 76 13.44 -13.17 1.45
CA GLU A 76 14.78 -12.67 1.78
C GLU A 76 15.87 -13.57 1.19
N GLN A 77 15.70 -14.89 1.27
CA GLN A 77 16.57 -15.87 0.58
C GLN A 77 16.57 -15.72 -0.95
N LYS A 78 15.51 -15.15 -1.53
CA LYS A 78 15.39 -14.88 -2.97
C LYS A 78 15.88 -13.49 -3.36
N GLY A 79 16.41 -12.71 -2.43
CA GLY A 79 17.09 -11.45 -2.70
C GLY A 79 16.36 -10.20 -2.22
N VAL A 80 15.20 -10.32 -1.56
CA VAL A 80 14.62 -9.17 -0.84
C VAL A 80 15.55 -8.82 0.33
N LYS A 81 15.89 -7.55 0.49
CA LYS A 81 16.70 -7.08 1.63
C LYS A 81 15.85 -6.16 2.48
N LEU A 82 15.58 -6.60 3.70
CA LEU A 82 14.85 -5.83 4.70
C LEU A 82 15.78 -5.45 5.85
N THR A 83 15.61 -4.26 6.40
CA THR A 83 16.23 -3.88 7.68
C THR A 83 15.47 -4.52 8.84
N ALA A 84 16.08 -4.54 10.03
CA ALA A 84 15.42 -5.04 11.24
C ALA A 84 14.10 -4.29 11.53
N ASP A 85 14.06 -2.98 11.26
CA ASP A 85 12.86 -2.16 11.45
C ASP A 85 11.78 -2.52 10.42
N GLU A 86 12.15 -2.72 9.15
CA GLU A 86 11.22 -3.13 8.09
C GLU A 86 10.62 -4.52 8.38
N GLN A 87 11.45 -5.46 8.82
CA GLN A 87 10.99 -6.78 9.26
C GLN A 87 10.04 -6.67 10.46
N THR A 88 10.34 -5.79 11.43
CA THR A 88 9.52 -5.56 12.61
C THR A 88 8.16 -4.96 12.23
N VAL A 89 8.17 -3.95 11.36
CA VAL A 89 6.95 -3.31 10.84
C VAL A 89 6.08 -4.36 10.20
N LEU A 90 6.57 -5.11 9.20
CA LEU A 90 5.78 -6.17 8.56
C LEU A 90 5.33 -7.25 9.57
N GLY A 91 6.20 -7.54 10.53
CA GLY A 91 6.00 -8.41 11.69
C GLY A 91 4.73 -8.16 12.48
N ILE A 92 4.34 -6.90 12.67
CA ILE A 92 3.17 -6.52 13.47
C ILE A 92 1.86 -6.99 12.82
N PHE A 93 1.83 -7.17 11.49
CA PHE A 93 0.60 -7.41 10.73
C PHE A 93 0.28 -8.87 10.47
N TRP A 94 1.28 -9.74 10.50
CA TRP A 94 1.07 -11.16 10.24
C TRP A 94 0.26 -11.80 11.36
N LYS A 95 -0.78 -12.57 11.01
CA LYS A 95 -1.75 -13.15 11.96
C LYS A 95 -1.10 -13.96 13.09
N ASP A 96 0.03 -14.62 12.82
CA ASP A 96 0.86 -15.42 13.75
C ASP A 96 2.15 -14.70 14.16
N SER A 97 2.08 -13.39 14.37
CA SER A 97 3.19 -12.64 14.96
C SER A 97 3.32 -12.96 16.44
N PRO A 98 4.55 -13.22 16.97
CA PRO A 98 4.78 -13.26 18.42
C PRO A 98 4.36 -11.96 19.13
N LEU A 99 4.02 -10.90 18.38
CA LEU A 99 3.56 -9.60 18.88
C LEU A 99 2.03 -9.47 18.97
N ARG A 100 1.23 -10.42 18.46
CA ARG A 100 -0.21 -10.47 18.76
C ARG A 100 -0.43 -11.25 20.06
N LYS A 101 -0.78 -10.55 21.14
CA LYS A 101 -1.47 -11.20 22.26
C LYS A 101 -2.76 -11.83 21.73
N LYS A 102 -2.86 -13.15 21.80
CA LYS A 102 -4.14 -13.86 21.64
C LYS A 102 -5.07 -13.34 22.74
N LYS A 103 -6.24 -12.83 22.34
CA LYS A 103 -7.35 -12.60 23.27
C LYS A 103 -7.96 -13.94 23.66
#